data_AF-A0A544V127-F1
#
_entry.id   AF-A0A544V127-F1
#
_cell.length_a   1.000
_cell.length_b   1.000
_cell.length_c   1.000
_cell.angle_alpha   90.00
_cell.angle_beta   90.00
_cell.angle_gamma   90.00
#
_symmetry.space_group_name_H-M   'P 1'
#
loop_
_entity.id
_entity.type
_entity.pdbx_description
1 polymer ?
#
loop_
_entity_poly.entity_id
_entity_poly.type
_entity_poly.pdbx_seq_one_letter_code
_entity_poly.pdbx_strand_id
1 'polypeptide(L)'
;MKTYKALIMLFIFTFFLIGCSTDSNDIGPNIKGEVVQIEGDRFLVVDKERPEIRKVWFTTDEIYTVRVGLTVSVWASEITAVPNEKGFGEGIAEKIIIE
;
A
#
# COMPACT_ATOMS: atom_id res chain seq x y z
N MET A 1 -55.19 -4.22 38.61
CA MET A 1 -54.26 -5.07 39.38
C MET A 1 -53.93 -6.31 38.56
N LYS A 2 -52.76 -6.34 37.91
CA LYS A 2 -52.07 -7.53 37.35
C LYS A 2 -50.62 -7.12 37.09
N THR A 3 -49.75 -7.54 37.99
CA THR A 3 -48.29 -7.41 37.97
C THR A 3 -47.70 -8.66 37.33
N TYR A 4 -46.94 -8.54 36.23
CA TYR A 4 -45.82 -9.43 35.85
C TYR A 4 -44.92 -8.59 34.92
N LYS A 5 -43.99 -7.80 35.46
CA LYS A 5 -42.58 -8.16 35.72
C LYS A 5 -41.89 -8.81 34.52
N ALA A 6 -40.81 -8.14 34.11
CA ALA A 6 -39.64 -8.72 33.46
C ALA A 6 -39.80 -9.15 32.00
N LEU A 7 -40.01 -8.17 31.11
CA LEU A 7 -39.43 -8.28 29.77
C LEU A 7 -37.94 -7.95 29.87
N ILE A 8 -37.17 -8.97 30.27
CA ILE A 8 -35.73 -9.01 30.13
C ILE A 8 -35.45 -8.99 28.62
N MET A 9 -35.19 -7.80 28.09
CA MET A 9 -34.37 -7.65 26.89
C MET A 9 -33.13 -6.81 27.24
N LEU A 10 -32.46 -7.25 28.31
CA LEU A 10 -31.02 -7.11 28.45
C LEU A 10 -30.40 -8.26 27.66
N PHE A 11 -30.29 -8.10 26.34
CA PHE A 11 -29.35 -8.87 25.53
C PHE A 11 -28.42 -7.86 24.86
N ILE A 12 -27.46 -7.39 25.67
CA ILE A 12 -26.04 -7.38 25.34
C ILE A 12 -25.78 -7.55 23.83
N PHE A 13 -25.91 -6.44 23.10
CA PHE A 13 -25.13 -6.23 21.89
C PHE A 13 -24.10 -5.11 22.15
N THR A 14 -23.45 -5.21 23.31
CA THR A 14 -22.11 -4.68 23.56
C THR A 14 -21.10 -5.68 23.00
N PHE A 15 -21.09 -5.78 21.67
CA PHE A 15 -20.08 -6.39 20.80
C PHE A 15 -20.20 -5.53 19.54
N PHE A 16 -19.38 -4.55 19.24
CA PHE A 16 -17.96 -4.43 19.44
C PHE A 16 -17.65 -2.94 19.62
N LEU A 17 -16.94 -2.61 20.70
CA LEU A 17 -15.91 -1.59 20.59
C LEU A 17 -14.99 -2.02 19.45
N ILE A 18 -14.90 -1.22 18.39
CA ILE A 18 -13.62 -0.74 17.84
C ILE A 18 -14.00 0.59 17.22
N GLY A 19 -13.49 1.66 17.83
CA GLY A 19 -13.57 2.99 17.25
C GLY A 19 -13.06 2.90 15.81
N CYS A 20 -13.82 3.47 14.88
CA CYS A 20 -13.24 3.86 13.62
C CYS A 20 -12.30 5.03 13.97
N SER A 21 -11.10 4.70 14.45
CA SER A 21 -9.97 5.61 14.46
C SER A 21 -9.85 6.05 13.02
N THR A 22 -10.33 7.25 12.76
CA THR A 22 -10.09 7.92 11.49
C THR A 22 -8.64 8.37 11.53
N ASP A 23 -7.71 7.41 11.48
CA ASP A 23 -6.32 7.66 11.13
C ASP A 23 -6.29 7.81 9.62
N SER A 24 -6.76 8.97 9.16
CA SER A 24 -6.82 9.34 7.74
C SER A 24 -5.45 9.74 7.18
N ASN A 25 -4.38 9.07 7.59
CA ASN A 25 -3.04 9.27 7.04
C ASN A 25 -2.35 7.98 6.57
N ASP A 26 -3.04 6.84 6.57
CA ASP A 26 -2.50 5.61 5.98
C ASP A 26 -2.83 5.58 4.47
N ILE A 27 -2.24 6.54 3.73
CA ILE A 27 -2.19 6.45 2.27
C ILE A 27 -1.33 5.22 1.98
N GLY A 28 -1.96 4.15 1.50
CA GLY A 28 -1.28 2.90 1.14
C GLY A 28 -0.16 3.13 0.11
N PRO A 29 0.70 2.13 -0.11
CA PRO A 29 1.81 2.27 -1.04
C PRO A 29 1.30 2.62 -2.44
N ASN A 30 2.01 3.47 -3.15
CA ASN A 30 1.67 3.81 -4.54
C ASN A 30 1.69 2.55 -5.41
N ILE A 31 2.64 1.65 -5.17
CA ILE A 31 2.77 0.38 -5.86
C ILE A 31 3.31 -0.70 -4.93
N LYS A 32 2.79 -1.92 -5.11
CA LYS A 32 3.29 -3.13 -4.49
C LYS A 32 3.64 -4.12 -5.60
N GLY A 33 4.88 -4.59 -5.62
CA GLY A 33 5.40 -5.28 -6.79
C GLY A 33 6.76 -5.93 -6.57
N GLU A 34 7.26 -6.58 -7.61
CA GLU A 34 8.58 -7.20 -7.60
C GLU A 34 9.60 -6.27 -8.25
N VAL A 35 10.78 -6.19 -7.65
CA VAL A 35 11.93 -5.50 -8.24
C VAL A 35 12.53 -6.38 -9.32
N VAL A 36 12.44 -5.95 -10.58
CA VAL A 36 12.92 -6.75 -11.72
C VAL A 36 14.25 -6.27 -12.29
N GLN A 37 14.63 -5.01 -12.01
CA GLN A 37 15.83 -4.39 -12.56
C GLN A 37 16.34 -3.29 -11.63
N ILE A 38 17.65 -3.10 -11.59
CA ILE A 38 18.33 -2.03 -10.86
C ILE A 38 19.36 -1.39 -11.80
N GLU A 39 19.37 -0.06 -11.87
CA GLU A 39 20.27 0.73 -12.70
C GLU A 39 20.77 1.92 -11.89
N GLY A 40 22.05 1.93 -11.50
CA GLY A 40 22.60 3.04 -10.72
C GLY A 40 21.88 3.21 -9.37
N ASP A 41 21.24 4.36 -9.20
CA ASP A 41 20.46 4.79 -8.02
C ASP A 41 18.95 4.55 -8.15
N ARG A 42 18.50 3.89 -9.23
CA ARG A 42 17.09 3.59 -9.47
C ARG A 42 16.80 2.10 -9.63
N PHE A 43 15.57 1.71 -9.35
CA PHE A 43 15.08 0.33 -9.45
C PHE A 43 13.69 0.28 -10.09
N LEU A 44 13.43 -0.77 -10.87
CA LEU A 44 12.17 -0.99 -11.57
C LEU A 44 11.30 -1.94 -10.77
N VAL A 45 10.11 -1.48 -10.41
CA VAL A 45 9.07 -2.28 -9.76
C VAL A 45 7.98 -2.62 -10.77
N VAL A 46 7.68 -3.91 -10.92
CA VAL A 46 6.55 -4.40 -11.70
C VAL A 46 5.40 -4.68 -10.75
N ASP A 47 4.24 -4.07 -11.00
CA ASP A 47 3.06 -4.22 -10.16
C ASP A 47 2.62 -5.70 -10.09
N LYS A 48 2.38 -6.20 -8.88
CA LYS A 48 2.05 -7.62 -8.65
C LYS A 48 0.66 -7.97 -9.19
N GLU A 49 -0.29 -7.04 -9.14
CA GLU A 49 -1.66 -7.27 -9.59
C GLU A 49 -1.81 -7.02 -11.09
N ARG A 50 -1.02 -6.10 -11.65
CA ARG A 50 -1.12 -5.65 -13.05
C ARG A 50 0.26 -5.55 -13.74
N PRO A 51 1.02 -6.65 -13.84
CA PRO A 51 2.42 -6.63 -14.31
C PRO A 51 2.57 -6.17 -15.77
N GLU A 52 1.56 -6.40 -16.61
CA GLU A 52 1.56 -6.02 -18.03
C GLU A 52 1.25 -4.52 -18.26
N ILE A 53 0.72 -3.84 -17.25
CA ILE A 53 0.08 -2.53 -17.41
C ILE A 53 0.75 -1.46 -16.56
N ARG A 54 1.52 -1.85 -15.54
CA ARG A 54 2.10 -0.92 -14.59
C ARG A 54 3.49 -1.34 -14.13
N LYS A 55 4.47 -0.53 -14.52
CA LYS A 55 5.89 -0.66 -14.20
C LYS A 55 6.39 0.72 -13.80
N VAL A 56 7.10 0.83 -12.69
CA VAL A 56 7.53 2.13 -12.18
C VAL A 56 9.00 2.09 -11.80
N TRP A 57 9.78 2.98 -12.38
CA TRP A 57 11.13 3.27 -11.96
C TRP A 57 11.11 4.18 -10.74
N PHE A 58 11.79 3.79 -9.67
CA PHE A 58 11.97 4.60 -8.48
C PHE A 58 13.44 4.92 -8.27
N THR A 59 13.72 6.18 -8.01
CA THR A 59 15.03 6.61 -7.50
C THR A 59 15.01 6.61 -5.98
N THR A 60 16.08 6.17 -5.33
CA THR A 60 16.21 6.18 -3.86
C THR A 60 17.68 6.31 -3.44
N ASP A 61 17.92 7.04 -2.35
CA ASP A 61 19.24 7.08 -1.72
C ASP A 61 19.56 5.77 -0.95
N GLU A 62 18.55 4.95 -0.67
CA GLU A 62 18.67 3.68 0.06
C GLU A 62 18.81 2.46 -0.86
N ILE A 63 19.32 2.66 -2.08
CA ILE A 63 19.35 1.63 -3.14
C ILE A 63 20.09 0.34 -2.72
N TYR A 64 21.06 0.45 -1.81
CA TYR A 64 21.83 -0.67 -1.26
C TYR A 64 20.96 -1.70 -0.49
N THR A 65 19.76 -1.31 -0.08
CA THR A 65 18.78 -2.19 0.58
C THR A 65 17.93 -3.00 -0.41
N VAL A 66 17.88 -2.58 -1.68
CA VAL A 66 17.01 -3.14 -2.71
C VAL A 66 17.78 -4.17 -3.56
N ARG A 67 17.13 -5.29 -3.90
CA ARG A 67 17.69 -6.35 -4.76
C ARG A 67 16.64 -6.85 -5.75
N VAL A 68 17.11 -7.30 -6.92
CA VAL A 68 16.25 -7.97 -7.90
C VAL A 68 15.64 -9.24 -7.30
N GLY A 69 14.36 -9.47 -7.55
CA GLY A 69 13.57 -10.58 -7.03
C GLY A 69 12.85 -10.28 -5.70
N LEU A 70 13.07 -9.11 -5.08
CA LEU A 70 12.36 -8.73 -3.85
C LEU A 70 10.96 -8.23 -4.15
N THR A 71 10.00 -8.64 -3.33
CA THR A 71 8.68 -7.99 -3.28
C THR A 71 8.79 -6.77 -2.37
N VAL A 72 8.36 -5.62 -2.88
CA VAL A 72 8.42 -4.34 -2.18
C VAL A 72 7.09 -3.61 -2.25
N SER A 73 6.82 -2.83 -1.21
CA SER A 73 5.80 -1.79 -1.18
C SER A 73 6.48 -0.43 -1.16
N VAL A 74 6.15 0.44 -2.14
CA VAL A 74 6.83 1.72 -2.35
C VAL A 74 5.85 2.88 -2.22
N TRP A 75 6.23 3.89 -1.43
CA TRP A 75 5.54 5.17 -1.33
C TRP A 75 6.36 6.25 -2.05
N ALA A 76 5.65 7.11 -2.78
CA ALA A 76 6.19 8.26 -3.49
C ALA A 76 5.13 9.37 -3.52
N SER A 77 5.49 10.63 -3.29
CA SER A 77 4.54 11.75 -3.42
C SER A 77 3.99 11.88 -4.84
N GLU A 78 4.81 11.58 -5.85
CA GLU A 78 4.43 11.69 -7.25
C GLU A 78 5.02 10.55 -8.09
N ILE A 79 4.22 10.07 -9.05
CA ILE A 79 4.66 9.18 -10.12
C ILE A 79 4.24 9.82 -11.44
N THR A 80 5.22 10.19 -12.25
CA THR A 80 5.01 10.79 -13.56
C THR A 80 5.05 9.70 -14.63
N ALA A 81 4.21 9.82 -15.67
CA ALA A 81 4.24 8.87 -16.79
C ALA A 81 5.49 9.09 -17.66
N VAL A 82 6.13 7.99 -18.09
CA VAL A 82 7.27 8.06 -19.02
C VAL A 82 6.75 8.33 -20.44
N PRO A 83 7.23 9.38 -21.13
CA PRO A 83 6.79 9.67 -22.50
C PRO A 83 7.07 8.51 -23.45
N ASN A 84 6.10 8.17 -24.30
CA ASN A 84 6.20 7.10 -25.30
C ASN A 84 6.32 5.65 -24.76
N GLU A 85 6.22 5.43 -23.45
CA GLU A 85 6.24 4.09 -22.84
C GLU A 85 4.93 3.81 -22.08
N LYS A 86 4.02 3.08 -22.71
CA LYS A 86 2.71 2.79 -22.10
C LYS A 86 2.88 1.92 -20.86
N GLY A 87 2.30 2.36 -19.75
CA GLY A 87 2.33 1.63 -18.48
C GLY A 87 3.61 1.82 -17.68
N PHE A 88 4.52 2.68 -18.14
CA PHE A 88 5.72 3.06 -17.40
C PHE A 88 5.51 4.37 -16.66
N GLY A 89 5.98 4.41 -15.42
CA GLY A 89 6.08 5.61 -14.61
C GLY A 89 7.48 5.78 -14.02
N GLU A 90 7.76 6.98 -13.55
CA GLU A 90 8.98 7.34 -12.84
C GLU A 90 8.62 8.14 -11.58
N GLY A 91 9.32 7.89 -10.48
CA GLY A 91 9.10 8.58 -9.22
C GLY A 91 10.30 8.52 -8.28
N ILE A 92 10.22 9.24 -7.16
CA ILE A 92 11.21 9.19 -6.09
C ILE A 92 10.59 8.40 -4.94
N ALA A 93 11.26 7.34 -4.49
CA ALA A 93 10.79 6.55 -3.37
C ALA A 93 11.10 7.26 -2.06
N GLU A 94 10.05 7.56 -1.28
CA GLU A 94 10.14 8.17 0.04
C GLU A 94 10.18 7.13 1.15
N LYS A 95 9.57 5.97 0.90
CA LYS A 95 9.55 4.84 1.81
C LYS A 95 9.47 3.54 1.01
N ILE A 96 10.30 2.57 1.41
CA ILE A 96 10.33 1.24 0.83
C ILE A 96 10.17 0.24 1.97
N ILE A 97 9.22 -0.69 1.84
CA ILE A 97 9.09 -1.84 2.74
C ILE A 97 9.35 -3.09 1.91
N ILE A 98 10.33 -3.90 2.34
CA ILE A 98 10.62 -5.22 1.78
C ILE A 98 9.72 -6.25 2.48
N GLU A 99 9.05 -7.12 1.73
CA GLU A 99 8.14 -8.16 2.24
C GLU A 99 8.79 -9.55 2.33
#